data_AF-A0A8T6YFB9-F1
#
_entry.id   AF-A0A8T6YFB9-F1
#
_cell.length_a   1.000
_cell.length_b   1.000
_cell.length_c   1.000
_cell.angle_alpha   90.00
_cell.angle_beta   90.00
_cell.angle_gamma   90.00
#
_symmetry.space_group_name_H-M   'P 1'
#
loop_
_entity.id
_entity.type
_entity.pdbx_description
1 polymer ?
#
loop_
_entity_poly.entity_id
_entity_poly.type
_entity_poly.pdbx_seq_one_letter_code
_entity_poly.pdbx_strand_id
1 'polypeptide(L)'
;MDIKCPQCGAGVKAIEGQTFLTCEYCSSAIYVDKSKVVFHYMLNPTLDQAGAGASLRRWMAGSTTVKGLDKEARITKTEFIYFPVWYFKVKQGGNEAVRIQPASPSPIPELKKLPIPAGDLRFFNQADAGNPAIKEPHILYTSALEWLKSEGVDVSTITHSALVHIPLYIFNYEYKSSTYNAVVDGSSSKVMTAEFPSKAEMPYLIVGTGATILFFFEGMSLDFPGVLGVYVITAIIVTIAAVFVAEKV
;
A
#
# COMPACT_ATOMS: atom_id res chain seq x y z
N MET A 1 12.17 -24.25 4.62
CA MET A 1 11.76 -25.22 3.57
C MET A 1 12.84 -26.28 3.47
N ASP A 2 12.47 -27.55 3.39
CA ASP A 2 13.42 -28.65 3.19
C ASP A 2 13.37 -29.10 1.73
N ILE A 3 14.53 -29.16 1.07
CA ILE A 3 14.66 -29.73 -0.26
C ILE A 3 15.36 -31.08 -0.18
N LYS A 4 15.04 -32.00 -1.09
CA LYS A 4 15.71 -33.30 -1.15
C LYS A 4 17.07 -33.14 -1.84
N CYS A 5 18.13 -33.63 -1.20
CA CYS A 5 19.44 -33.72 -1.83
C CYS A 5 19.36 -34.66 -3.04
N PRO A 6 19.77 -34.22 -4.25
CA PRO A 6 19.74 -35.07 -5.44
C PRO A 6 20.76 -36.22 -5.40
N GLN A 7 21.79 -36.12 -4.55
CA GLN A 7 22.82 -37.15 -4.44
C GLN A 7 22.49 -38.26 -3.43
N CYS A 8 21.90 -37.93 -2.28
CA CYS A 8 21.65 -38.90 -1.20
C CYS A 8 20.19 -38.99 -0.72
N GLY A 9 19.29 -38.12 -1.20
CA GLY A 9 17.87 -38.13 -0.81
C GLY A 9 17.56 -37.55 0.58
N ALA A 10 18.57 -37.12 1.34
CA ALA A 10 18.35 -36.49 2.65
C ALA A 10 17.65 -35.13 2.51
N GLY A 11 16.91 -34.73 3.55
CA GLY A 11 16.33 -33.38 3.64
C GLY A 11 17.42 -32.35 3.96
N VAL A 12 17.51 -31.29 3.15
CA VAL A 12 18.46 -30.20 3.34
C VAL A 12 17.66 -28.92 3.55
N LYS A 13 17.91 -28.23 4.67
CA LYS A 13 17.28 -26.94 4.98
C LYS A 13 17.76 -25.89 3.99
N ALA A 14 16.83 -25.33 3.22
CA ALA A 14 17.11 -24.16 2.41
C ALA A 14 17.18 -22.92 3.31
N ILE A 15 18.29 -22.19 3.22
CA ILE A 15 18.50 -20.91 3.91
C ILE A 15 18.18 -19.77 2.95
N GLU A 16 17.54 -18.73 3.47
CA GLU A 16 17.15 -17.57 2.66
C GLU A 16 18.39 -16.87 2.08
N GLY A 17 18.29 -16.43 0.84
CA GLY A 17 19.39 -15.74 0.17
C GLY A 17 20.54 -16.64 -0.29
N GLN A 18 20.65 -17.90 0.15
CA GLN A 18 21.70 -18.81 -0.33
C GLN A 18 21.37 -19.43 -1.69
N THR A 19 22.36 -19.48 -2.58
CA THR A 19 22.26 -20.13 -3.90
C THR A 19 22.92 -21.50 -3.89
N PHE A 20 23.89 -21.70 -3.00
CA PHE A 20 24.52 -22.99 -2.73
C PHE A 20 24.14 -23.46 -1.34
N LEU A 21 23.63 -24.68 -1.26
CA LEU A 21 23.34 -25.36 0.00
C LEU A 21 24.32 -26.51 0.15
N THR A 22 24.78 -26.75 1.38
CA THR A 22 25.64 -27.91 1.67
C THR A 22 24.79 -28.97 2.35
N CYS A 23 24.78 -30.19 1.81
CA CYS A 23 24.09 -31.30 2.46
C CYS A 23 24.89 -31.77 3.68
N GLU A 24 24.31 -31.65 4.88
CA GLU A 24 24.96 -32.09 6.13
C GLU A 24 25.19 -33.61 6.21
N TYR A 25 24.56 -34.39 5.33
CA TYR A 25 24.62 -35.86 5.34
C TYR A 25 25.70 -36.43 4.42
N CYS A 26 25.78 -35.97 3.16
CA CYS A 26 26.76 -36.47 2.19
C CYS A 26 27.81 -35.43 1.76
N SER A 27 27.77 -34.22 2.36
CA SER A 27 28.66 -33.10 2.03
C SER A 27 28.59 -32.59 0.58
N SER A 28 27.56 -33.00 -0.19
CA SER A 28 27.36 -32.51 -1.56
C SER A 28 26.99 -31.02 -1.55
N ALA A 29 27.57 -30.25 -2.48
CA ALA A 29 27.08 -28.91 -2.80
C ALA A 29 25.86 -28.99 -3.73
N ILE A 30 24.78 -28.32 -3.36
CA ILE A 30 23.52 -28.26 -4.10
C ILE A 30 23.34 -26.82 -4.60
N TYR A 31 23.30 -26.64 -5.91
CA TYR A 31 22.99 -25.35 -6.53
C TYR A 31 21.48 -25.19 -6.72
N VAL A 32 20.92 -24.10 -6.21
CA VAL A 32 19.50 -23.75 -6.36
C VAL A 32 19.38 -22.55 -7.30
N ASP A 33 18.89 -22.81 -8.51
CA ASP A 33 18.55 -21.77 -9.47
C ASP A 33 17.26 -21.06 -9.05
N LYS A 34 17.40 -19.89 -8.41
CA LYS A 34 16.28 -19.09 -7.89
C LYS A 34 15.32 -18.61 -8.99
N SER A 35 15.74 -18.60 -10.25
CA SER A 35 14.87 -18.25 -11.38
C SER A 35 13.89 -19.37 -11.75
N LYS A 36 14.17 -20.61 -11.34
CA LYS A 36 13.39 -21.82 -11.67
C LYS A 36 12.61 -22.39 -10.49
N VAL A 37 12.70 -21.77 -9.33
CA VAL A 37 12.04 -22.20 -8.10
C VAL A 37 11.14 -21.08 -7.59
N VAL A 38 9.93 -21.43 -7.17
CA VAL A 38 9.02 -20.53 -6.47
C VAL A 38 9.17 -20.78 -4.98
N PHE A 39 9.59 -19.76 -4.25
CA PHE A 39 9.72 -19.81 -2.80
C PHE A 39 8.38 -19.48 -2.12
N HIS A 40 8.18 -19.95 -0.89
CA HIS A 40 6.98 -19.67 -0.12
C HIS A 40 7.37 -19.01 1.22
N TYR A 41 7.00 -17.74 1.37
CA TYR A 41 7.37 -16.89 2.48
C TYR A 41 6.16 -16.35 3.23
N MET A 42 6.38 -16.08 4.51
CA MET A 42 5.58 -15.23 5.38
C MET A 42 6.36 -13.94 5.62
N LEU A 43 5.69 -12.80 5.58
CA LEU A 43 6.27 -11.53 6.02
C LEU A 43 5.90 -11.32 7.48
N ASN A 44 6.89 -11.12 8.35
CA ASN A 44 6.64 -10.93 9.77
C ASN A 44 5.96 -9.57 10.02
N PRO A 45 4.86 -9.52 10.79
CA PRO A 45 4.27 -8.26 11.20
C PRO A 45 5.19 -7.57 12.21
N THR A 46 5.50 -6.30 11.94
CA THR A 46 6.18 -5.41 12.90
C THR A 46 5.19 -4.68 13.80
N LEU A 47 3.96 -4.50 13.33
CA LEU A 47 2.86 -3.90 14.08
C LEU A 47 1.93 -4.98 14.62
N ASP A 48 1.44 -4.75 15.83
CA ASP A 48 0.24 -5.43 16.33
C ASP A 48 -1.03 -4.65 15.93
N GLN A 49 -2.20 -5.14 16.37
CA GLN A 49 -3.48 -4.49 16.07
C GLN A 49 -3.57 -3.05 16.59
N ALA A 50 -2.96 -2.76 17.75
CA ALA A 50 -2.95 -1.43 18.33
C ALA A 50 -2.07 -0.47 17.52
N GLY A 51 -0.88 -0.92 17.12
CA GLY A 51 0.03 -0.19 16.24
C GLY A 51 -0.59 0.08 14.87
N ALA A 52 -1.26 -0.91 14.27
CA ALA A 52 -1.98 -0.72 13.02
C ALA A 52 -3.13 0.30 13.15
N GLY A 53 -3.88 0.25 14.26
CA GLY A 53 -4.92 1.23 14.57
C GLY A 53 -4.34 2.64 14.76
N ALA A 54 -3.18 2.78 15.40
CA ALA A 54 -2.50 4.07 15.54
C ALA A 54 -2.02 4.62 14.19
N SER A 55 -1.50 3.77 13.30
CA SER A 55 -1.12 4.15 11.94
C SER A 55 -2.33 4.62 11.12
N LEU A 56 -3.47 3.93 11.25
CA LEU A 56 -4.73 4.38 10.64
C LEU A 56 -5.16 5.76 11.15
N ARG A 57 -5.16 5.97 12.48
CA ARG A 57 -5.54 7.25 13.08
C ARG A 57 -4.60 8.38 12.66
N ARG A 58 -3.30 8.12 12.57
CA ARG A 58 -2.32 9.09 12.05
C ARG A 58 -2.61 9.47 10.60
N TRP A 59 -2.95 8.50 9.76
CA TRP A 59 -3.34 8.77 8.38
C TRP A 59 -4.65 9.56 8.31
N MET A 60 -5.65 9.25 9.15
CA MET A 60 -6.91 10.01 9.23
C MET A 60 -6.72 11.47 9.67
N ALA A 61 -5.68 11.75 10.46
CA ALA A 61 -5.29 13.10 10.86
C ALA A 61 -4.49 13.85 9.77
N GLY A 62 -4.20 13.19 8.64
CA GLY A 62 -3.43 13.72 7.53
C GLY A 62 -4.14 14.84 6.77
N SER A 63 -3.42 15.47 5.84
CA SER A 63 -3.94 16.60 5.06
C SER A 63 -4.91 16.19 3.94
N THR A 64 -4.86 14.93 3.51
CA THR A 64 -5.64 14.36 2.40
C THR A 64 -7.07 14.01 2.80
N THR A 65 -7.32 13.79 4.09
CA THR A 65 -8.62 13.45 4.66
C THR A 65 -9.33 14.69 5.20
N VAL A 66 -10.65 14.60 5.40
CA VAL A 66 -11.42 15.64 6.11
C VAL A 66 -10.86 15.89 7.51
N LYS A 67 -10.93 17.15 7.95
CA LYS A 67 -10.46 17.55 9.27
C LYS A 67 -11.24 16.80 10.36
N GLY A 68 -10.53 16.31 11.38
CA GLY A 68 -11.14 15.63 12.53
C GLY A 68 -11.55 14.17 12.31
N LEU A 69 -11.28 13.59 11.13
CA LEU A 69 -11.61 12.19 10.83
C LEU A 69 -11.01 11.23 11.88
N ASP A 70 -9.80 11.51 12.35
CA ASP A 70 -9.10 10.73 13.37
C ASP A 70 -9.84 10.68 14.72
N LYS A 71 -10.65 11.69 15.04
CA LYS A 71 -11.40 11.79 16.30
C LYS A 71 -12.86 11.35 16.13
N GLU A 72 -13.46 11.68 15.00
CA GLU A 72 -14.88 11.48 14.74
C GLU A 72 -15.20 10.11 14.14
N ALA A 73 -14.26 9.49 13.40
CA ALA A 73 -14.49 8.18 12.83
C ALA A 73 -14.58 7.10 13.93
N ARG A 74 -15.58 6.23 13.80
CA ARG A 74 -15.76 5.07 14.68
C ARG A 74 -15.35 3.80 13.95
N ILE A 75 -14.31 3.12 14.44
CA ILE A 75 -13.92 1.80 13.93
C ILE A 75 -15.00 0.79 14.35
N THR A 76 -15.60 0.09 13.40
CA THR A 76 -16.70 -0.86 13.63
C THR A 76 -16.25 -2.32 13.55
N LYS A 77 -15.29 -2.64 12.69
CA LYS A 77 -14.71 -3.98 12.57
C LYS A 77 -13.20 -3.88 12.32
N THR A 78 -12.45 -4.76 12.95
CA THR A 78 -11.03 -4.99 12.65
C THR A 78 -10.82 -6.46 12.33
N GLU A 79 -10.08 -6.76 11.28
CA GLU A 79 -9.73 -8.12 10.87
C GLU A 79 -8.24 -8.18 10.52
N PHE A 80 -7.57 -9.26 10.93
CA PHE A 80 -6.17 -9.50 10.57
C PHE A 80 -6.09 -10.70 9.62
N ILE A 81 -5.39 -10.51 8.51
CA ILE A 81 -5.16 -11.56 7.52
C ILE A 81 -3.71 -11.55 7.02
N TYR A 82 -3.26 -12.71 6.56
CA TYR A 82 -2.06 -12.89 5.78
C TYR A 82 -2.48 -13.05 4.31
N PHE A 83 -2.41 -11.96 3.56
CA PHE A 83 -2.86 -11.92 2.16
C PHE A 83 -1.75 -12.41 1.22
N PRO A 84 -2.02 -13.35 0.30
CA PRO A 84 -1.00 -13.91 -0.57
C PRO A 84 -0.74 -12.98 -1.77
N VAL A 85 0.53 -12.76 -2.07
CA VAL A 85 0.99 -12.03 -3.25
C VAL A 85 2.09 -12.80 -3.96
N TRP A 86 2.10 -12.71 -5.29
CA TRP A 86 3.23 -13.11 -6.10
C TRP A 86 4.27 -11.99 -6.09
N TYR A 87 5.48 -12.33 -5.68
CA TYR A 87 6.62 -11.44 -5.57
C TYR A 87 7.68 -11.85 -6.59
N PHE A 88 8.12 -10.89 -7.39
CA PHE A 88 9.11 -11.11 -8.44
C PHE A 88 10.24 -10.10 -8.32
N LYS A 89 11.49 -10.57 -8.38
CA LYS A 89 12.64 -9.72 -8.67
C LYS A 89 12.97 -9.83 -10.15
N VAL A 90 13.03 -8.69 -10.83
CA VAL A 90 13.36 -8.59 -12.25
C VAL A 90 14.60 -7.73 -12.46
N LYS A 91 15.43 -8.10 -13.42
CA LYS A 91 16.63 -7.33 -13.78
C LYS A 91 16.35 -6.51 -15.04
N GLN A 92 16.18 -5.20 -14.90
CA GLN A 92 15.92 -4.27 -16.01
C GLN A 92 17.05 -3.24 -16.11
N GLY A 93 17.74 -3.18 -17.25
CA GLY A 93 18.77 -2.16 -17.50
C GLY A 93 19.95 -2.18 -16.52
N GLY A 94 20.24 -3.33 -15.90
CA GLY A 94 21.29 -3.47 -14.88
C GLY A 94 20.83 -3.28 -13.44
N ASN A 95 19.63 -2.73 -13.22
CA ASN A 95 19.03 -2.56 -11.89
C ASN A 95 18.06 -3.71 -11.57
N GLU A 96 18.02 -4.11 -10.30
CA GLU A 96 16.99 -5.01 -9.79
C GLU A 96 15.76 -4.20 -9.38
N ALA A 97 14.59 -4.65 -9.80
CA ALA A 97 13.31 -4.07 -9.41
C ALA A 97 12.37 -5.15 -8.90
N VAL A 98 11.57 -4.80 -7.90
CA VAL A 98 10.52 -5.67 -7.37
C VAL A 98 9.22 -5.42 -8.14
N ARG A 99 8.51 -6.50 -8.45
CA ARG A 99 7.14 -6.47 -8.99
C ARG A 99 6.26 -7.37 -8.15
N ILE A 100 5.07 -6.89 -7.83
CA ILE A 100 4.10 -7.60 -6.99
C ILE A 100 2.81 -7.75 -7.78
N GLN A 101 2.25 -8.95 -7.77
CA GLN A 101 0.91 -9.24 -8.29
C GLN A 101 0.07 -9.90 -7.19
N PRO A 102 -1.25 -9.64 -7.13
CA PRO A 102 -2.11 -10.35 -6.20
C PRO A 102 -2.12 -11.86 -6.52
N ALA A 103 -2.08 -12.71 -5.49
CA ALA A 103 -2.28 -14.14 -5.64
C ALA A 103 -3.71 -14.58 -5.27
N SER A 104 -4.58 -13.64 -4.90
CA SER A 104 -6.01 -13.84 -4.66
C SER A 104 -6.78 -12.58 -5.06
N PRO A 105 -8.08 -12.63 -5.41
CA PRO A 105 -8.87 -11.42 -5.65
C PRO A 105 -8.71 -10.42 -4.51
N SER A 106 -8.24 -9.23 -4.84
CA SER A 106 -7.85 -8.25 -3.84
C SER A 106 -8.81 -7.08 -3.81
N PRO A 107 -9.43 -6.78 -2.65
CA PRO A 107 -10.09 -5.49 -2.44
C PRO A 107 -9.07 -4.38 -2.12
N ILE A 108 -7.76 -4.69 -2.12
CA ILE A 108 -6.72 -3.82 -1.56
C ILE A 108 -6.18 -2.89 -2.66
N PRO A 109 -6.39 -1.58 -2.53
CA PRO A 109 -5.89 -0.59 -3.48
C PRO A 109 -4.37 -0.51 -3.39
N GLU A 110 -3.72 -0.23 -4.52
CA GLU A 110 -2.27 -0.02 -4.58
C GLU A 110 -1.39 -1.17 -4.05
N LEU A 111 -1.93 -2.38 -3.91
CA LEU A 111 -1.20 -3.55 -3.43
C LEU A 111 0.13 -3.78 -4.18
N LYS A 112 0.14 -3.53 -5.49
CA LYS A 112 1.32 -3.68 -6.36
C LYS A 112 2.49 -2.76 -5.98
N LYS A 113 2.23 -1.70 -5.20
CA LYS A 113 3.20 -0.69 -4.76
C LYS A 113 3.58 -0.85 -3.28
N LEU A 114 3.26 -1.99 -2.67
CA LEU A 114 3.62 -2.23 -1.27
C LEU A 114 5.14 -2.41 -1.14
N PRO A 115 5.81 -1.68 -0.23
CA PRO A 115 7.20 -1.98 0.09
C PRO A 115 7.26 -3.30 0.86
N ILE A 116 7.87 -4.33 0.27
CA ILE A 116 8.15 -5.59 0.97
C ILE A 116 9.64 -5.60 1.33
N PRO A 117 10.02 -5.33 2.59
CA PRO A 117 11.41 -5.39 3.02
C PRO A 117 11.88 -6.85 3.01
N ALA A 118 13.01 -7.11 2.35
CA ALA A 118 13.56 -8.47 2.27
C ALA A 118 14.02 -9.00 3.65
N GLY A 119 14.33 -8.11 4.61
CA GLY A 119 14.83 -8.51 5.93
C GLY A 119 13.78 -9.13 6.86
N ASP A 120 12.50 -8.92 6.58
CA ASP A 120 11.39 -9.38 7.44
C ASP A 120 10.71 -10.64 6.91
N LEU A 121 11.21 -11.18 5.79
CA LEU A 121 10.73 -12.44 5.22
C LEU A 121 11.22 -13.62 6.05
N ARG A 122 10.36 -14.64 6.17
CA ARG A 122 10.71 -15.96 6.68
C ARG A 122 10.03 -17.03 5.86
N PHE A 123 10.61 -18.22 5.79
CA PHE A 123 9.94 -19.35 5.13
C PHE A 123 8.60 -19.68 5.79
N PHE A 124 7.61 -19.96 4.94
CA PHE A 124 6.42 -20.68 5.35
C PHE A 124 6.83 -22.05 5.89
N ASN A 125 6.26 -22.45 7.01
CA ASN A 125 6.57 -23.71 7.67
C ASN A 125 5.30 -24.41 8.18
N GLN A 126 5.49 -25.60 8.74
CA GLN A 126 4.36 -26.44 9.17
C GLN A 126 3.54 -25.81 10.31
N ALA A 127 4.12 -24.95 11.15
CA ALA A 127 3.37 -24.25 12.20
C ALA A 127 2.45 -23.15 11.65
N ASP A 128 2.69 -22.69 10.42
CA ASP A 128 1.78 -21.77 9.72
C ASP A 128 0.56 -22.52 9.13
N ALA A 129 0.69 -23.82 8.88
CA ALA A 129 -0.37 -24.61 8.27
C ALA A 129 -1.61 -24.67 9.18
N GLY A 130 -2.78 -24.41 8.60
CA GLY A 130 -4.05 -24.38 9.35
C GLY A 130 -4.33 -23.07 10.09
N ASN A 131 -3.45 -22.07 10.01
CA ASN A 131 -3.74 -20.73 10.54
C ASN A 131 -4.86 -20.07 9.70
N PRO A 132 -6.04 -19.78 10.28
CA PRO A 132 -7.18 -19.24 9.55
C PRO A 132 -6.98 -17.80 9.05
N ALA A 133 -5.98 -17.09 9.57
CA ALA A 133 -5.61 -15.76 9.07
C ALA A 133 -4.92 -15.85 7.70
N ILE A 134 -4.30 -16.98 7.35
CA ILE A 134 -3.59 -17.17 6.09
C ILE A 134 -4.59 -17.46 4.98
N LYS A 135 -4.70 -16.53 4.03
CA LYS A 135 -5.57 -16.71 2.86
C LYS A 135 -4.85 -17.50 1.79
N GLU A 136 -5.56 -18.45 1.21
CA GLU A 136 -5.02 -19.28 0.12
C GLU A 136 -4.91 -18.50 -1.19
N PRO A 137 -3.90 -18.80 -2.01
CA PRO A 137 -3.79 -18.22 -3.35
C PRO A 137 -4.82 -18.87 -4.28
N HIS A 138 -5.67 -18.04 -4.91
CA HIS A 138 -6.61 -18.48 -5.94
C HIS A 138 -6.14 -18.13 -7.36
N ILE A 139 -5.18 -17.23 -7.49
CA ILE A 139 -4.56 -16.84 -8.77
C ILE A 139 -3.24 -17.60 -8.90
N LEU A 140 -3.12 -18.34 -9.99
CA LEU A 140 -1.94 -19.17 -10.26
C LEU A 140 -0.72 -18.33 -10.64
N TYR A 141 0.46 -18.92 -10.42
CA TYR A 141 1.75 -18.33 -10.80
C TYR A 141 1.81 -17.94 -12.29
N THR A 142 1.28 -18.79 -13.17
CA THR A 142 1.23 -18.55 -14.62
C THR A 142 0.40 -17.32 -14.98
N SER A 143 -0.75 -17.14 -14.33
CA SER A 143 -1.59 -15.95 -14.51
C SER A 143 -0.87 -14.67 -14.08
N ALA A 144 -0.12 -14.72 -12.98
CA ALA A 144 0.69 -13.59 -12.53
C ALA A 144 1.81 -13.25 -13.52
N LEU A 145 2.43 -14.24 -14.16
CA LEU A 145 3.40 -14.01 -15.24
C LEU A 145 2.76 -13.37 -16.48
N GLU A 146 1.54 -13.77 -16.85
CA GLU A 146 0.80 -13.15 -17.96
C GLU A 146 0.51 -11.68 -17.69
N TRP A 147 0.13 -11.34 -16.45
CA TRP A 147 -0.06 -9.94 -16.06
C TRP A 147 1.24 -9.13 -16.13
N LEU A 148 2.37 -9.67 -15.67
CA LEU A 148 3.66 -9.01 -15.83
C LEU A 148 4.00 -8.73 -17.29
N LYS A 149 3.77 -9.69 -18.19
CA LYS A 149 3.96 -9.48 -19.64
C LYS A 149 3.06 -8.35 -20.16
N SER A 150 1.81 -8.30 -19.72
CA SER A 150 0.88 -7.22 -20.11
C SER A 150 1.31 -5.84 -19.60
N GLU A 151 2.06 -5.79 -18.49
CA GLU A 151 2.68 -4.58 -17.93
C GLU A 151 4.03 -4.23 -18.60
N GLY A 152 4.42 -4.95 -19.66
CA GLY A 152 5.66 -4.72 -20.41
C GLY A 152 6.92 -5.28 -19.73
N VAL A 153 6.77 -6.18 -18.76
CA VAL A 153 7.90 -6.84 -18.10
C VAL A 153 8.31 -8.08 -18.88
N ASP A 154 9.57 -8.13 -19.30
CA ASP A 154 10.17 -9.35 -19.86
C ASP A 154 10.40 -10.39 -18.76
N VAL A 155 9.56 -11.44 -18.76
CA VAL A 155 9.61 -12.52 -17.77
C VAL A 155 10.90 -13.32 -17.80
N SER A 156 11.67 -13.28 -18.90
CA SER A 156 12.98 -13.95 -18.97
C SER A 156 14.02 -13.30 -18.06
N THR A 157 13.77 -12.04 -17.64
CA THR A 157 14.63 -11.28 -16.73
C THR A 157 14.32 -11.50 -15.25
N ILE A 158 13.35 -12.36 -14.92
CA ILE A 158 13.01 -12.73 -13.54
C ILE A 158 14.17 -13.53 -12.94
N THR A 159 14.73 -13.02 -11.85
CA THR A 159 15.84 -13.64 -11.11
C THR A 159 15.35 -14.40 -9.88
N HIS A 160 14.16 -14.08 -9.38
CA HIS A 160 13.57 -14.69 -8.20
C HIS A 160 12.05 -14.56 -8.22
N SER A 161 11.37 -15.65 -7.87
CA SER A 161 9.92 -15.71 -7.73
C SER A 161 9.53 -16.27 -6.35
N ALA A 162 8.52 -15.67 -5.72
CA ALA A 162 7.99 -16.18 -4.46
C ALA A 162 6.49 -15.93 -4.31
N LEU A 163 5.82 -16.82 -3.58
CA LEU A 163 4.54 -16.56 -2.94
C LEU A 163 4.82 -15.99 -1.55
N VAL A 164 4.39 -14.76 -1.29
CA VAL A 164 4.60 -14.06 -0.02
C VAL A 164 3.25 -13.79 0.63
N HIS A 165 3.09 -14.16 1.89
CA HIS A 165 1.93 -13.79 2.69
C HIS A 165 2.21 -12.53 3.51
N ILE A 166 1.55 -11.43 3.15
CA ILE A 166 1.73 -10.12 3.79
C ILE A 166 0.73 -9.91 4.94
N PRO A 167 1.16 -9.40 6.11
CA PRO A 167 0.29 -9.14 7.25
C PRO A 167 -0.52 -7.87 7.02
N LEU A 168 -1.84 -8.00 6.93
CA LEU A 168 -2.74 -6.87 6.69
C LEU A 168 -3.79 -6.77 7.79
N TYR A 169 -3.98 -5.55 8.28
CA TYR A 169 -5.07 -5.18 9.16
C TYR A 169 -6.14 -4.45 8.35
N ILE A 170 -7.33 -5.04 8.28
CA ILE A 170 -8.48 -4.48 7.57
C ILE A 170 -9.39 -3.82 8.60
N PHE A 171 -9.58 -2.52 8.45
CA PHE A 171 -10.44 -1.70 9.30
C PHE A 171 -11.67 -1.26 8.52
N ASN A 172 -12.85 -1.58 9.06
CA ASN A 172 -14.08 -0.90 8.67
C ASN A 172 -14.34 0.21 9.70
N TYR A 173 -14.65 1.40 9.21
CA TYR A 173 -14.99 2.53 10.06
C TYR A 173 -16.17 3.30 9.48
N GLU A 174 -16.91 3.94 10.37
CA GLU A 174 -18.01 4.82 10.04
C GLU A 174 -17.58 6.25 10.27
N TYR A 175 -17.95 7.11 9.34
CA TYR A 175 -17.85 8.55 9.49
C TYR A 175 -19.11 9.17 8.89
N LYS A 176 -19.81 9.97 9.71
CA LYS A 176 -21.17 10.45 9.40
C LYS A 176 -22.10 9.28 9.07
N SER A 177 -22.77 9.28 7.92
CA SER A 177 -23.70 8.24 7.48
C SER A 177 -23.07 7.23 6.49
N SER A 178 -21.74 7.23 6.36
CA SER A 178 -21.03 6.41 5.37
C SER A 178 -20.05 5.45 6.06
N THR A 179 -19.95 4.25 5.50
CA THR A 179 -18.98 3.23 5.89
C THR A 179 -17.81 3.24 4.92
N TYR A 180 -16.61 3.06 5.46
CA TYR A 180 -15.37 3.07 4.70
C TYR A 180 -14.50 1.89 5.10
N ASN A 181 -13.62 1.49 4.19
CA ASN A 181 -12.60 0.47 4.42
C ASN A 181 -11.21 1.06 4.26
N ALA A 182 -10.32 0.71 5.19
CA ALA A 182 -8.90 0.99 5.08
C ALA A 182 -8.11 -0.26 5.46
N VAL A 183 -7.02 -0.49 4.74
CA VAL A 183 -6.10 -1.60 4.94
C VAL A 183 -4.77 -1.01 5.39
N VAL A 184 -4.25 -1.51 6.52
CA VAL A 184 -2.93 -1.13 7.04
C VAL A 184 -2.00 -2.32 6.87
N ASP A 185 -0.88 -2.09 6.20
CA ASP A 185 0.21 -3.06 6.14
C ASP A 185 0.91 -3.15 7.49
N GLY A 186 0.88 -4.34 8.09
CA GLY A 186 1.48 -4.64 9.38
C GLY A 186 3.01 -4.63 9.38
N SER A 187 3.66 -4.56 8.21
CA SER A 187 5.13 -4.48 8.08
C SER A 187 5.63 -3.05 7.86
N SER A 188 4.96 -2.25 7.01
CA SER A 188 5.43 -0.89 6.67
C SER A 188 4.65 0.24 7.31
N SER A 189 3.55 -0.04 8.02
CA SER A 189 2.57 0.97 8.48
C SER A 189 1.84 1.73 7.36
N LYS A 190 2.01 1.32 6.09
CA LYS A 190 1.34 1.98 4.96
C LYS A 190 -0.17 1.75 5.04
N VAL A 191 -0.93 2.85 4.96
CA VAL A 191 -2.40 2.83 4.88
C VAL A 191 -2.82 2.88 3.42
N MET A 192 -3.72 1.99 3.03
CA MET A 192 -4.25 1.82 1.68
C MET A 192 -5.78 1.88 1.74
N THR A 193 -6.40 2.67 0.88
CA THR A 193 -7.86 2.85 0.83
C THR A 193 -8.28 3.29 -0.57
N ALA A 194 -9.46 2.84 -1.02
CA ALA A 194 -9.99 3.16 -2.35
C ALA A 194 -10.85 4.41 -2.26
N GLU A 195 -11.67 4.47 -1.21
CA GLU A 195 -12.60 5.54 -0.93
C GLU A 195 -12.46 5.94 0.52
N PHE A 196 -12.38 7.25 0.74
CA PHE A 196 -12.28 7.83 2.06
C PHE A 196 -12.92 9.22 2.07
N PRO A 197 -13.27 9.75 3.25
CA PRO A 197 -13.69 11.14 3.38
C PRO A 197 -12.53 12.08 3.01
N SER A 198 -12.47 12.51 1.75
CA SER A 198 -11.54 13.54 1.28
C SER A 198 -12.11 14.93 1.53
N LYS A 199 -11.23 15.93 1.62
CA LYS A 199 -11.67 17.33 1.72
C LYS A 199 -12.48 17.73 0.49
N ALA A 200 -13.60 18.41 0.71
CA ALA A 200 -14.38 18.95 -0.38
C ALA A 200 -13.65 20.16 -0.99
N GLU A 201 -13.31 20.11 -2.28
CA GLU A 201 -12.66 21.25 -2.96
C GLU A 201 -13.66 22.33 -3.39
N MET A 202 -14.95 21.99 -3.48
CA MET A 202 -16.02 22.88 -3.96
C MET A 202 -16.12 24.21 -3.20
N PRO A 203 -16.05 24.27 -1.86
CA PRO A 203 -16.09 25.55 -1.14
C PRO A 203 -14.94 26.49 -1.51
N TYR A 204 -13.74 25.96 -1.77
CA TYR A 204 -12.59 26.76 -2.20
C TYR A 204 -12.76 27.25 -3.64
N LEU A 205 -13.29 26.41 -4.54
CA LEU A 205 -13.60 26.80 -5.91
C LEU A 205 -14.63 27.93 -5.96
N ILE A 206 -15.66 27.88 -5.10
CA ILE A 206 -16.69 28.92 -5.01
C ILE A 206 -16.06 30.25 -4.54
N VAL A 207 -15.25 30.22 -3.46
CA VAL A 207 -14.59 31.43 -2.95
C VAL A 207 -13.64 32.01 -4.00
N GLY A 208 -12.80 31.19 -4.63
CA GLY A 208 -11.84 31.64 -5.65
C GLY A 208 -12.52 32.20 -6.90
N THR A 209 -13.54 31.50 -7.42
CA THR A 209 -14.30 31.96 -8.59
C THR A 209 -15.08 33.23 -8.28
N GLY A 210 -15.76 33.28 -7.13
CA GLY A 210 -16.48 34.47 -6.67
C GLY A 210 -15.56 35.68 -6.51
N ALA A 211 -14.38 35.49 -5.91
CA ALA A 211 -13.37 36.53 -5.80
C ALA A 211 -12.91 37.03 -7.18
N THR A 212 -12.63 36.12 -8.11
CA THR A 212 -12.22 36.46 -9.49
C THR A 212 -13.27 37.34 -10.18
N ILE A 213 -14.54 36.97 -10.07
CA ILE A 213 -15.65 37.74 -10.65
C ILE A 213 -15.76 39.12 -9.98
N LEU A 214 -15.67 39.19 -8.66
CA LEU A 214 -15.75 40.45 -7.92
C LEU A 214 -14.63 41.42 -8.33
N PHE A 215 -13.38 40.96 -8.33
CA PHE A 215 -12.23 41.78 -8.73
C PHE A 215 -12.32 42.23 -10.19
N PHE A 216 -12.84 41.38 -11.08
CA PHE A 216 -13.07 41.73 -12.48
C PHE A 216 -14.06 42.88 -12.62
N PHE A 217 -15.21 42.81 -11.94
CA PHE A 217 -16.21 43.88 -12.00
C PHE A 217 -15.76 45.17 -11.30
N GLU A 218 -15.06 45.07 -10.17
CA GLU A 218 -14.45 46.22 -9.50
C GLU A 218 -13.46 46.93 -10.42
N GLY A 219 -12.63 46.16 -11.14
CA GLY A 219 -11.66 46.70 -12.11
C GLY A 219 -12.30 47.35 -13.33
N MET A 220 -13.46 46.85 -13.77
CA MET A 220 -14.22 47.46 -14.86
C MET A 220 -15.00 48.71 -14.43
N SER A 221 -15.40 48.82 -13.16
CA SER A 221 -16.37 49.83 -12.71
C SER A 221 -15.72 51.05 -12.05
N LEU A 222 -14.44 50.99 -11.67
CA LEU A 222 -13.77 52.03 -10.89
C LEU A 222 -12.46 52.46 -11.54
N ASP A 223 -12.21 53.77 -11.54
CA ASP A 223 -10.99 54.36 -12.06
C ASP A 223 -9.88 54.45 -10.99
N PHE A 224 -8.65 54.64 -11.46
CA PHE A 224 -7.49 54.89 -10.60
C PHE A 224 -7.53 56.29 -9.97
N PRO A 225 -7.18 56.46 -8.67
CA PRO A 225 -6.66 55.46 -7.73
C PRO A 225 -7.71 54.75 -6.87
N GLY A 226 -9.00 55.07 -7.01
CA GLY A 226 -10.06 54.56 -6.13
C GLY A 226 -10.20 53.04 -6.13
N VAL A 227 -9.95 52.40 -7.27
CA VAL A 227 -9.98 50.94 -7.42
C VAL A 227 -9.00 50.21 -6.48
N LEU A 228 -7.85 50.81 -6.15
CA LEU A 228 -6.85 50.20 -5.26
C LEU A 228 -7.39 50.01 -3.83
N GLY A 229 -8.12 51.00 -3.31
CA GLY A 229 -8.69 50.92 -1.97
C GLY A 229 -9.75 49.82 -1.87
N VAL A 230 -10.58 49.71 -2.90
CA VAL A 230 -11.63 48.68 -2.98
C VAL A 230 -11.02 47.29 -3.09
N TYR A 231 -9.99 47.12 -3.94
CA TYR A 231 -9.27 45.86 -4.05
C TYR A 231 -8.70 45.37 -2.71
N VAL A 232 -8.11 46.25 -1.91
CA VAL A 232 -7.58 45.87 -0.59
C VAL A 232 -8.69 45.40 0.34
N ILE A 233 -9.83 46.11 0.38
CA ILE A 233 -10.97 45.75 1.23
C ILE A 233 -11.54 44.39 0.79
N THR A 234 -11.79 44.21 -0.50
CA THR A 234 -12.33 42.97 -1.06
C THR A 234 -11.37 41.80 -0.84
N ALA A 235 -10.06 42.01 -0.98
CA ALA A 235 -9.05 40.99 -0.68
C ALA A 235 -9.06 40.56 0.79
N ILE A 236 -9.22 41.49 1.73
CA ILE A 236 -9.35 41.18 3.16
C ILE A 236 -10.60 40.33 3.42
N ILE A 237 -11.74 40.71 2.84
CA ILE A 237 -13.01 39.97 3.01
C ILE A 237 -12.90 38.56 2.44
N VAL A 238 -12.37 38.42 1.21
CA VAL A 238 -12.16 37.11 0.57
C VAL A 238 -11.21 36.25 1.40
N THR A 239 -10.15 36.83 1.95
CA THR A 239 -9.20 36.10 2.81
C THR A 239 -9.86 35.58 4.08
N ILE A 240 -10.66 36.41 4.76
CA ILE A 240 -11.41 36.00 5.95
C ILE A 240 -12.40 34.88 5.59
N ALA A 241 -13.12 35.01 4.47
CA ALA A 241 -14.06 34.00 3.99
C ALA A 241 -13.34 32.68 3.67
N ALA A 242 -12.17 32.72 3.02
CA ALA A 242 -11.36 31.55 2.72
C ALA A 242 -10.87 30.84 4.00
N VAL A 243 -10.42 31.59 5.02
CA VAL A 243 -10.01 31.03 6.32
C VAL A 243 -11.19 30.36 7.02
N PHE A 244 -12.35 31.00 7.05
CA PHE A 244 -13.56 30.43 7.67
C PHE A 244 -14.02 29.14 6.96
N VAL A 245 -13.95 29.10 5.63
CA VAL A 245 -14.21 27.88 4.85
C VAL A 245 -13.19 26.80 5.20
N ALA A 246 -11.90 27.16 5.27
CA ALA A 246 -10.84 26.21 5.60
C ALA A 246 -10.95 25.61 7.00
N GLU A 247 -11.54 26.33 7.94
CA GLU A 247 -11.79 25.79 9.28
C GLU A 247 -12.89 24.73 9.33
N LYS A 248 -13.86 24.80 8.40
CA LYS A 248 -15.08 23.98 8.37
C LYS A 248 -15.05 22.78 7.41
N VAL A 249 -14.05 22.69 6.54
CA VAL A 249 -13.91 21.66 5.50
C VAL A 249 -12.85 20.62 5.86
#